data_AF-S7NKU0-F1
#
_entry.id   AF-S7NKU0-F1
#
_cell.length_a   1.000
_cell.length_b   1.000
_cell.length_c   1.000
_cell.angle_alpha   90.00
_cell.angle_beta   90.00
_cell.angle_gamma   90.00
#
_symmetry.space_group_name_H-M   'P 1'
#
loop_
_entity.id
_entity.type
_entity.pdbx_description
1 polymer ?
#
loop_
_entity_poly.entity_id
_entity_poly.type
_entity_poly.pdbx_seq_one_letter_code
_entity_poly.pdbx_strand_id
1 'polypeptide(L)'
;MASAVNTSECATRPSSSRHQAIADAHHPRLPKSLEARGRQEKGQGCVPESRVKSRTRSPFAGPATALWPWPQYIQTSDWHYTISPHSFQFKYHVRSAAQSGCSVLDEAFQRYRDLLFGSESWQRAALTDTLTINNEQCFLLSETVWGALRGLETFSQLVWRSPEGTFFINKTEIEDFPRFPHRGLLLDTSRHYLPLPSILDTLDAMAYNKFNVFHWHLVDDSSFPYESFAFPELTRKGSYNPATHIYTAQDVKEVIEYARLRGIRVLAEFDTPGHTLSWGQGVSGLLTPCYSGSQPSGTFGPVNPILNSTYEFMNTFFLEVSSVFPDFYLHLGGDEVDFACWKSNPDVQAFMKKKGFGNDFKQLESFYIQTLLDIVSAYGKGYVVWQEVFDNKVKVRPDTIIQVWREEVPVSYLKELALITEAGFRALLSAPWYLNRISYGPDWEDFYRVDPLSFEGSPEQKALVIGGEACMWGEYVDSTNLVPRLWPRAGAVAERLWSNKVVTDPDFAFKRLAHFRCELLRRGVQAQPLSVGYCEQEFEQI
;
A
#
# COMPACT_ATOMS: atom_id res chain seq x y z
N MET A 1 -17.60 -24.20 -6.86
CA MET A 1 -17.52 -24.52 -5.41
C MET A 1 -17.08 -23.25 -4.72
N ALA A 2 -17.98 -22.61 -3.97
CA ALA A 2 -17.70 -21.34 -3.31
C ALA A 2 -16.83 -21.60 -2.08
N SER A 3 -15.62 -21.04 -2.08
CA SER A 3 -14.81 -20.89 -0.88
C SER A 3 -15.54 -19.95 0.09
N ALA A 4 -15.60 -20.32 1.37
CA ALA A 4 -16.24 -19.51 2.40
C ALA A 4 -15.48 -18.19 2.54
N VAL A 5 -16.15 -17.07 2.25
CA VAL A 5 -15.65 -15.73 2.55
C VAL A 5 -15.45 -15.62 4.05
N ASN A 6 -14.26 -15.23 4.49
CA ASN A 6 -13.95 -15.07 5.90
C ASN A 6 -14.69 -13.84 6.46
N THR A 7 -15.80 -14.05 7.16
CA THR A 7 -16.64 -12.98 7.72
C THR A 7 -15.92 -12.13 8.79
N SER A 8 -14.73 -12.53 9.23
CA SER A 8 -13.90 -11.76 10.16
C SER A 8 -13.45 -10.40 9.59
N GLU A 9 -13.37 -10.26 8.27
CA GLU A 9 -12.95 -9.01 7.60
C GLU A 9 -14.02 -7.91 7.69
N CYS A 10 -15.29 -8.29 7.90
CA CYS A 10 -16.42 -7.38 8.08
C CYS A 10 -16.66 -6.96 9.55
N ALA A 11 -15.90 -7.50 10.51
CA ALA A 11 -16.13 -7.24 11.92
C ALA A 11 -15.75 -5.81 12.34
N THR A 12 -16.56 -5.21 13.21
CA THR A 12 -16.22 -4.01 13.98
C THR A 12 -15.40 -4.40 15.22
N ARG A 13 -14.60 -3.44 15.73
CA ARG A 13 -13.65 -3.52 16.87
C ARG A 13 -13.83 -4.73 17.81
N PRO A 14 -12.76 -5.48 18.15
CA PRO A 14 -12.83 -6.39 19.28
C PRO A 14 -13.01 -5.56 20.57
N SER A 15 -14.17 -5.72 21.22
CA SER A 15 -14.31 -5.37 22.63
C SER A 15 -13.50 -6.36 23.46
N SER A 16 -12.73 -5.84 24.41
CA SER A 16 -11.90 -6.62 25.30
C SER A 16 -12.76 -7.44 26.27
N SER A 17 -12.84 -8.76 26.08
CA SER A 17 -12.94 -9.70 27.22
C SER A 17 -12.73 -11.17 26.84
N ARG A 18 -11.71 -11.73 27.52
CA ARG A 18 -11.54 -13.09 28.06
C ARG A 18 -11.67 -14.35 27.18
N HIS A 19 -10.56 -15.09 27.22
CA HIS A 19 -10.38 -16.54 27.11
C HIS A 19 -11.60 -17.42 27.42
N GLN A 20 -11.85 -18.39 26.53
CA GLN A 20 -11.79 -19.81 26.89
C GLN A 20 -11.68 -20.69 25.64
N ALA A 21 -10.74 -21.64 25.70
CA ALA A 21 -10.57 -22.73 24.75
C ALA A 21 -11.73 -23.74 24.84
N ILE A 22 -11.94 -24.52 23.77
CA ILE A 22 -12.12 -25.99 23.79
C ILE A 22 -12.16 -26.49 22.33
N ALA A 23 -11.40 -27.56 22.09
CA ALA A 23 -11.37 -28.38 20.89
C ALA A 23 -12.62 -29.27 20.80
N ASP A 24 -13.05 -29.62 19.59
CA ASP A 24 -13.12 -31.03 19.17
C ASP A 24 -13.62 -31.18 17.73
N ALA A 25 -12.96 -32.11 17.04
CA ALA A 25 -13.24 -32.56 15.69
C ALA A 25 -14.49 -33.45 15.62
N HIS A 26 -15.23 -33.43 14.50
CA HIS A 26 -15.82 -34.64 13.92
C HIS A 26 -16.36 -34.40 12.49
N HIS A 27 -15.77 -35.11 11.52
CA HIS A 27 -16.38 -35.45 10.24
C HIS A 27 -17.63 -36.33 10.45
N PRO A 28 -18.67 -36.27 9.59
CA PRO A 28 -18.73 -37.24 8.49
C PRO A 28 -19.48 -36.85 7.19
N ARG A 29 -18.96 -37.42 6.09
CA ARG A 29 -19.63 -38.14 4.97
C ARG A 29 -20.67 -37.44 4.07
N LEU A 30 -20.27 -37.40 2.79
CA LEU A 30 -21.07 -37.33 1.55
C LEU A 30 -22.24 -38.32 1.49
N PRO A 31 -23.27 -37.98 0.68
CA PRO A 31 -23.68 -38.92 -0.36
C PRO A 31 -23.92 -38.29 -1.75
N LYS A 32 -23.32 -38.96 -2.75
CA LYS A 32 -23.82 -39.38 -4.07
C LYS A 32 -24.94 -38.58 -4.78
N SER A 33 -24.54 -38.03 -5.93
CA SER A 33 -25.12 -38.17 -7.28
C SER A 33 -26.63 -38.41 -7.45
N LEU A 34 -27.29 -37.50 -8.17
CA LEU A 34 -28.45 -37.79 -9.01
C LEU A 34 -28.43 -36.84 -10.23
N GLU A 35 -28.19 -37.42 -11.41
CA GLU A 35 -28.53 -36.86 -12.71
C GLU A 35 -30.05 -36.89 -12.90
N ALA A 36 -30.64 -35.81 -13.42
CA ALA A 36 -31.78 -35.92 -14.33
C ALA A 36 -32.05 -34.62 -15.09
N ARG A 37 -31.81 -34.71 -16.40
CA ARG A 37 -32.70 -34.33 -17.52
C ARG A 37 -33.16 -32.88 -17.65
N GLY A 38 -32.84 -32.33 -18.83
CA GLY A 38 -33.26 -31.02 -19.27
C GLY A 38 -34.75 -30.91 -19.61
N ARG A 39 -35.18 -29.65 -19.66
CA ARG A 39 -36.27 -29.18 -20.50
C ARG A 39 -35.85 -27.85 -21.11
N GLN A 40 -35.77 -27.84 -22.44
CA GLN A 40 -35.88 -26.64 -23.25
C GLN A 40 -37.30 -26.11 -23.11
N GLU A 41 -37.44 -24.84 -22.73
CA GLU A 41 -38.63 -24.07 -23.07
C GLU A 41 -38.21 -22.86 -23.90
N LYS A 42 -38.67 -22.86 -25.16
CA LYS A 42 -38.67 -21.73 -26.07
C LYS A 42 -39.78 -20.78 -25.63
N GLY A 43 -39.42 -19.55 -25.28
CA GLY A 43 -40.33 -18.42 -25.22
C GLY A 43 -39.92 -17.36 -26.25
N GLN A 44 -40.63 -17.32 -27.37
CA GLN A 44 -40.82 -16.11 -28.19
C GLN A 44 -41.44 -15.03 -27.28
N GLY A 45 -41.21 -13.73 -27.36
CA GLY A 45 -40.54 -12.83 -28.28
C GLY A 45 -41.12 -11.45 -27.96
N CYS A 46 -40.31 -10.39 -27.91
CA CYS A 46 -40.81 -9.02 -27.93
C CYS A 46 -40.03 -8.20 -28.96
N VAL A 47 -40.82 -7.48 -29.74
CA VAL A 47 -40.52 -6.74 -30.97
C VAL A 47 -39.69 -5.48 -30.65
N PRO A 48 -38.75 -5.08 -31.53
CA PRO A 48 -37.92 -3.89 -31.33
C PRO A 48 -38.69 -2.60 -31.68
N GLU A 49 -38.68 -1.61 -30.78
CA GLU A 49 -39.03 -0.24 -31.14
C GLU A 49 -37.79 0.57 -31.55
N SER A 50 -37.93 1.17 -32.74
CA SER A 50 -37.19 2.27 -33.37
C SER A 50 -35.64 2.25 -33.38
N ARG A 51 -35.11 1.77 -34.52
CA ARG A 51 -33.81 2.17 -35.08
C ARG A 51 -33.76 3.69 -35.29
N VAL A 52 -32.90 4.38 -34.54
CA VAL A 52 -32.30 5.64 -35.01
C VAL A 52 -30.86 5.32 -35.44
N LYS A 53 -30.64 5.20 -36.75
CA LYS A 53 -29.29 5.22 -37.33
C LYS A 53 -28.91 6.68 -37.55
N SER A 54 -28.18 7.28 -36.61
CA SER A 54 -27.37 8.46 -36.96
C SER A 54 -25.99 7.98 -37.42
N ARG A 55 -25.73 8.16 -38.72
CA ARG A 55 -24.37 8.07 -39.28
C ARG A 55 -23.70 9.41 -39.04
N THR A 56 -23.06 9.55 -37.89
CA THR A 56 -22.03 10.54 -37.63
C THR A 56 -20.95 9.85 -36.83
N ARG A 57 -19.80 9.57 -37.46
CA ARG A 57 -18.59 9.17 -36.74
C ARG A 57 -18.14 10.38 -35.92
N SER A 58 -18.58 10.43 -34.67
CA SER A 58 -18.01 11.29 -33.64
C SER A 58 -16.78 10.58 -33.05
N PRO A 59 -15.66 11.27 -32.79
CA PRO A 59 -14.42 10.63 -32.32
C PRO A 59 -14.42 10.39 -30.80
N PHE A 60 -15.57 10.12 -30.19
CA PHE A 60 -15.62 9.72 -28.79
C PHE A 60 -15.54 8.20 -28.71
N ALA A 61 -14.32 7.67 -28.72
CA ALA A 61 -14.07 6.38 -28.08
C ALA A 61 -14.51 6.53 -26.61
N GLY A 62 -15.49 5.72 -26.18
CA GLY A 62 -16.18 5.92 -24.92
C GLY A 62 -15.31 5.67 -23.66
N PRO A 63 -15.79 6.02 -22.46
CA PRO A 63 -14.99 6.12 -21.22
C PRO A 63 -14.44 4.81 -20.66
N ALA A 64 -14.87 3.66 -21.18
CA ALA A 64 -14.20 2.38 -20.92
C ALA A 64 -12.72 2.37 -21.36
N THR A 65 -12.30 3.28 -22.23
CA THR A 65 -10.89 3.42 -22.63
C THR A 65 -10.04 4.21 -21.63
N ALA A 66 -10.57 4.65 -20.49
CA ALA A 66 -9.89 5.56 -19.55
C ALA A 66 -9.51 4.94 -18.18
N LEU A 67 -9.74 3.63 -18.00
CA LEU A 67 -9.49 2.93 -16.73
C LEU A 67 -8.02 2.99 -16.30
N TRP A 68 -7.81 3.15 -15.00
CA TRP A 68 -6.49 3.11 -14.36
C TRP A 68 -6.56 2.48 -12.95
N PRO A 69 -5.74 1.45 -12.64
CA PRO A 69 -5.01 0.58 -13.56
C PRO A 69 -5.90 -0.16 -14.58
N TRP A 70 -5.31 -0.59 -15.69
CA TRP A 70 -5.98 -1.42 -16.69
C TRP A 70 -6.28 -2.83 -16.15
N PRO A 71 -7.52 -3.34 -16.29
CA PRO A 71 -7.89 -4.66 -15.77
C PRO A 71 -7.23 -5.81 -16.57
N GLN A 72 -7.16 -7.01 -15.97
CA GLN A 72 -6.62 -8.20 -16.65
C GLN A 72 -7.40 -8.56 -17.92
N TYR A 73 -8.72 -8.51 -17.85
CA TYR A 73 -9.62 -8.71 -18.97
C TYR A 73 -10.75 -7.68 -18.95
N ILE A 74 -11.05 -7.12 -20.12
CA ILE A 74 -12.19 -6.23 -20.32
C ILE A 74 -12.76 -6.42 -21.71
N GLN A 75 -14.09 -6.53 -21.78
CA GLN A 75 -14.87 -6.46 -23.00
C GLN A 75 -15.94 -5.39 -22.83
N THR A 76 -15.89 -4.34 -23.63
CA THR A 76 -16.86 -3.25 -23.62
C THR A 76 -17.62 -3.17 -24.94
N SER A 77 -18.76 -2.50 -24.93
CA SER A 77 -19.57 -2.24 -26.13
C SER A 77 -20.07 -0.79 -26.15
N ASP A 78 -20.50 -0.32 -27.31
CA ASP A 78 -21.06 1.03 -27.48
C ASP A 78 -22.47 1.18 -26.87
N TRP A 79 -23.05 0.08 -26.38
CA TRP A 79 -24.35 0.08 -25.71
C TRP A 79 -24.18 0.67 -24.33
N HIS A 80 -24.95 1.70 -24.01
CA HIS A 80 -24.87 2.43 -22.76
C HIS A 80 -26.21 2.43 -22.03
N TYR A 81 -26.14 2.57 -20.71
CA TYR A 81 -27.27 2.72 -19.81
C TYR A 81 -27.18 4.07 -19.11
N THR A 82 -28.31 4.74 -18.93
CA THR A 82 -28.39 5.98 -18.15
C THR A 82 -28.42 5.65 -16.66
N ILE A 83 -27.68 6.42 -15.86
CA ILE A 83 -27.69 6.33 -14.40
C ILE A 83 -28.35 7.59 -13.84
N SER A 84 -29.36 7.42 -12.98
CA SER A 84 -29.97 8.53 -12.24
C SER A 84 -29.35 8.62 -10.84
N PRO A 85 -28.71 9.75 -10.46
CA PRO A 85 -28.14 9.94 -9.14
C PRO A 85 -29.14 9.68 -8.01
N HIS A 86 -30.40 10.08 -8.19
CA HIS A 86 -31.45 10.01 -7.17
C HIS A 86 -31.92 8.58 -6.86
N SER A 87 -31.84 7.66 -7.82
CA SER A 87 -32.34 6.28 -7.66
C SER A 87 -31.23 5.24 -7.62
N PHE A 88 -30.00 5.58 -7.97
CA PHE A 88 -28.87 4.66 -7.90
C PHE A 88 -28.58 4.25 -6.45
N GLN A 89 -28.36 2.97 -6.19
CA GLN A 89 -28.01 2.45 -4.86
C GLN A 89 -27.07 1.25 -4.99
N PHE A 90 -26.04 1.20 -4.14
CA PHE A 90 -25.30 -0.05 -3.90
C PHE A 90 -26.08 -0.90 -2.89
N LYS A 91 -26.29 -2.18 -3.20
CA LYS A 91 -27.00 -3.12 -2.32
C LYS A 91 -26.29 -4.46 -2.28
N TYR A 92 -26.32 -5.10 -1.13
CA TYR A 92 -25.91 -6.50 -1.01
C TYR A 92 -26.89 -7.39 -1.75
N HIS A 93 -26.35 -8.37 -2.46
CA HIS A 93 -27.17 -9.44 -3.02
C HIS A 93 -27.60 -10.41 -1.91
N VAL A 94 -28.81 -10.98 -1.99
CA VAL A 94 -29.36 -11.90 -0.96
C VAL A 94 -28.53 -13.17 -0.73
N ARG A 95 -27.64 -13.50 -1.68
CA ARG A 95 -26.71 -14.64 -1.58
C ARG A 95 -25.27 -14.24 -1.20
N SER A 96 -25.02 -12.97 -0.92
CA SER A 96 -23.71 -12.48 -0.49
C SER A 96 -23.39 -12.97 0.92
N ALA A 97 -22.14 -13.34 1.17
CA ALA A 97 -21.66 -13.63 2.53
C ALA A 97 -21.54 -12.34 3.36
N ALA A 98 -21.13 -11.24 2.74
CA ALA A 98 -21.20 -9.91 3.34
C ALA A 98 -22.65 -9.38 3.28
N GLN A 99 -23.10 -8.76 4.36
CA GLN A 99 -24.43 -8.20 4.53
C GLN A 99 -24.30 -6.83 5.20
N SER A 100 -25.43 -6.13 5.38
CA SER A 100 -25.49 -4.90 6.17
C SER A 100 -24.87 -5.12 7.57
N GLY A 101 -24.06 -4.17 8.01
CA GLY A 101 -23.19 -4.29 9.19
C GLY A 101 -21.73 -4.61 8.85
N CYS A 102 -21.40 -4.88 7.58
CA CYS A 102 -20.03 -4.99 7.12
C CYS A 102 -19.40 -3.59 6.99
N SER A 103 -18.68 -3.14 8.02
CA SER A 103 -18.18 -1.76 8.10
C SER A 103 -17.38 -1.32 6.87
N VAL A 104 -16.59 -2.22 6.30
CA VAL A 104 -15.76 -1.94 5.11
C VAL A 104 -16.62 -1.60 3.90
N LEU A 105 -17.65 -2.39 3.64
CA LEU A 105 -18.47 -2.25 2.44
C LEU A 105 -19.58 -1.21 2.63
N ASP A 106 -20.15 -1.09 3.83
CA ASP A 106 -21.15 -0.06 4.14
C ASP A 106 -20.56 1.35 3.96
N GLU A 107 -19.36 1.60 4.49
CA GLU A 107 -18.64 2.87 4.31
C GLU A 107 -18.18 3.07 2.86
N ALA A 108 -17.77 1.99 2.16
CA ALA A 108 -17.38 2.08 0.77
C ALA A 108 -18.55 2.44 -0.15
N PHE A 109 -19.74 1.91 0.09
CA PHE A 109 -20.94 2.24 -0.69
C PHE A 109 -21.30 3.72 -0.57
N GLN A 110 -21.22 4.29 0.63
CA GLN A 110 -21.46 5.73 0.84
C GLN A 110 -20.38 6.55 0.14
N ARG A 111 -19.11 6.27 0.41
CA ARG A 111 -17.98 6.98 -0.20
C ARG A 111 -18.03 6.97 -1.72
N TYR A 112 -18.22 5.82 -2.36
CA TYR A 112 -18.26 5.73 -3.82
C TYR A 112 -19.50 6.39 -4.44
N ARG A 113 -20.62 6.44 -3.70
CA ARG A 113 -21.78 7.20 -4.12
C ARG A 113 -21.49 8.71 -4.13
N ASP A 114 -20.84 9.19 -3.08
CA ASP A 114 -20.47 10.60 -2.95
C ASP A 114 -19.41 11.00 -4.00
N LEU A 115 -18.43 10.12 -4.26
CA LEU A 115 -17.46 10.33 -5.34
C LEU A 115 -18.12 10.41 -6.72
N LEU A 116 -19.18 9.64 -6.96
CA LEU A 116 -19.89 9.62 -8.25
C LEU A 116 -20.80 10.85 -8.45
N PHE A 117 -21.54 11.25 -7.42
CA PHE A 117 -22.66 12.20 -7.57
C PHE A 117 -22.57 13.45 -6.70
N GLY A 118 -21.56 13.57 -5.85
CA GLY A 118 -21.40 14.66 -4.89
C GLY A 118 -22.26 14.49 -3.62
N SER A 119 -21.81 15.12 -2.53
CA SER A 119 -22.42 15.05 -1.19
C SER A 119 -23.71 15.88 -1.06
N GLU A 120 -23.92 16.88 -1.91
CA GLU A 120 -25.08 17.80 -1.87
C GLU A 120 -26.40 17.19 -2.37
N SER A 121 -26.37 15.96 -2.90
CA SER A 121 -27.57 15.27 -3.40
C SER A 121 -28.51 14.75 -2.29
N TRP A 122 -28.25 15.08 -1.02
CA TRP A 122 -29.08 14.70 0.12
C TRP A 122 -29.97 15.84 0.64
N GLN A 123 -31.21 15.88 0.15
CA GLN A 123 -32.35 16.16 1.02
C GLN A 123 -32.83 14.82 1.58
N ARG A 124 -32.88 14.69 2.92
CA ARG A 124 -33.36 13.50 3.65
C ARG A 124 -34.75 13.05 3.16
N ALA A 125 -34.80 12.18 2.15
CA ALA A 125 -35.98 11.36 1.90
C ALA A 125 -35.83 10.09 2.73
N ALA A 126 -36.81 9.86 3.60
CA ALA A 126 -36.88 8.73 4.52
C ALA A 126 -36.56 7.40 3.83
N LEU A 127 -35.69 6.61 4.46
CA LEU A 127 -35.48 5.20 4.14
C LEU A 127 -36.83 4.48 4.22
N THR A 128 -37.46 4.29 3.07
CA THR A 128 -38.55 3.34 2.88
C THR A 128 -37.99 2.27 1.97
N ASP A 129 -37.80 1.07 2.53
CA ASP A 129 -37.34 -0.11 1.82
C ASP A 129 -38.30 -0.41 0.67
N THR A 130 -37.92 0.04 -0.52
CA THR A 130 -38.66 -0.28 -1.75
C THR A 130 -37.77 -1.17 -2.59
N LEU A 131 -38.19 -2.43 -2.70
CA LEU A 131 -37.62 -3.45 -3.57
C LEU A 131 -38.28 -3.32 -4.95
N THR A 132 -37.52 -2.89 -5.94
CA THR A 132 -37.93 -2.92 -7.35
C THR A 132 -37.01 -3.89 -8.09
N ILE A 133 -37.59 -4.87 -8.77
CA ILE A 133 -36.87 -5.85 -9.60
C ILE A 133 -37.25 -5.64 -11.06
N ASN A 134 -36.26 -5.36 -11.91
CA ASN A 134 -36.35 -5.36 -13.37
C ASN A 134 -34.97 -5.76 -13.97
N ASN A 135 -34.90 -5.94 -15.29
CA ASN A 135 -33.74 -6.44 -16.06
C ASN A 135 -32.53 -5.47 -16.14
N GLU A 136 -32.34 -4.61 -15.13
CA GLU A 136 -31.40 -3.46 -15.11
C GLU A 136 -30.27 -3.62 -14.07
N GLN A 137 -29.94 -4.85 -13.68
CA GLN A 137 -28.98 -5.10 -12.58
C GLN A 137 -27.53 -5.19 -13.07
N CYS A 138 -26.65 -4.40 -12.45
CA CYS A 138 -25.20 -4.53 -12.54
C CYS A 138 -24.70 -5.39 -11.37
N PHE A 139 -23.92 -6.43 -11.65
CA PHE A 139 -23.37 -7.31 -10.63
C PHE A 139 -21.87 -7.09 -10.48
N LEU A 140 -21.45 -6.94 -9.22
CA LEU A 140 -20.06 -6.99 -8.80
C LEU A 140 -19.91 -8.20 -7.87
N LEU A 141 -19.09 -9.16 -8.28
CA LEU A 141 -18.84 -10.39 -7.55
C LEU A 141 -17.34 -10.46 -7.23
N SER A 142 -17.00 -10.81 -6.00
CA SER A 142 -15.61 -10.93 -5.56
C SER A 142 -15.45 -12.06 -4.55
N GLU A 143 -14.24 -12.61 -4.46
CA GLU A 143 -13.91 -13.65 -3.48
C GLU A 143 -13.80 -13.11 -2.04
N THR A 144 -13.43 -11.83 -1.89
CA THR A 144 -13.23 -11.17 -0.60
C THR A 144 -13.81 -9.76 -0.62
N VAL A 145 -13.95 -9.15 0.56
CA VAL A 145 -14.37 -7.75 0.68
C VAL A 145 -13.34 -6.80 0.02
N TRP A 146 -12.06 -7.18 0.02
CA TRP A 146 -11.00 -6.40 -0.62
C TRP A 146 -11.16 -6.35 -2.15
N GLY A 147 -11.52 -7.49 -2.76
CA GLY A 147 -11.85 -7.54 -4.19
C GLY A 147 -13.04 -6.65 -4.53
N ALA A 148 -14.05 -6.59 -3.64
CA ALA A 148 -15.20 -5.71 -3.83
C ALA A 148 -14.81 -4.22 -3.81
N LEU A 149 -13.93 -3.81 -2.90
CA LEU A 149 -13.39 -2.44 -2.91
C LEU A 149 -12.70 -2.09 -4.23
N ARG A 150 -11.91 -3.01 -4.80
CA ARG A 150 -11.21 -2.79 -6.07
C ARG A 150 -12.17 -2.73 -7.25
N GLY A 151 -13.22 -3.54 -7.24
CA GLY A 151 -14.27 -3.48 -8.25
C GLY A 151 -15.14 -2.21 -8.14
N LEU A 152 -15.40 -1.69 -6.93
CA LEU A 152 -16.07 -0.41 -6.74
C LEU A 152 -15.26 0.75 -7.33
N GLU A 153 -13.94 0.73 -7.17
CA GLU A 153 -13.05 1.70 -7.82
C GLU A 153 -13.20 1.64 -9.35
N THR A 154 -13.07 0.45 -9.94
CA THR A 154 -13.23 0.26 -11.39
C THR A 154 -14.63 0.70 -11.86
N PHE A 155 -15.69 0.36 -11.11
CA PHE A 155 -17.04 0.81 -11.40
C PHE A 155 -17.12 2.34 -11.43
N SER A 156 -16.51 3.02 -10.45
CA SER A 156 -16.53 4.49 -10.38
C SER A 156 -15.91 5.16 -11.61
N GLN A 157 -14.87 4.54 -12.19
CA GLN A 157 -14.17 5.04 -13.38
C GLN A 157 -14.91 4.72 -14.69
N LEU A 158 -15.83 3.76 -14.69
CA LEU A 158 -16.66 3.43 -15.86
C LEU A 158 -17.85 4.38 -16.02
N VAL A 159 -18.28 5.04 -14.95
CA VAL A 159 -19.35 6.02 -14.98
C VAL A 159 -18.82 7.32 -15.57
N TRP A 160 -19.55 7.86 -16.53
CA TRP A 160 -19.17 9.10 -17.20
C TRP A 160 -20.36 10.03 -17.37
N ARG A 161 -20.08 11.30 -17.62
CA ARG A 161 -21.10 12.36 -17.73
C ARG A 161 -21.08 12.94 -19.14
N SER A 162 -22.24 13.07 -19.77
CA SER A 162 -22.36 13.77 -21.04
C SER A 162 -22.26 15.29 -20.87
N PRO A 163 -22.05 16.07 -21.94
CA PRO A 163 -22.05 17.54 -21.86
C PRO A 163 -23.34 18.14 -21.29
N GLU A 164 -24.48 17.48 -21.50
CA GLU A 164 -25.80 17.86 -20.96
C GLU A 164 -25.95 17.49 -19.46
N GLY A 165 -24.96 16.79 -18.92
CA GLY A 165 -24.86 16.41 -17.52
C GLY A 165 -25.56 15.12 -17.14
N THR A 166 -25.94 14.29 -18.11
CA THR A 166 -26.52 12.98 -17.85
C THR A 166 -25.43 11.95 -17.59
N PHE A 167 -25.60 11.11 -16.57
CA PHE A 167 -24.66 10.04 -16.24
C PHE A 167 -24.95 8.77 -17.04
N PHE A 168 -23.89 8.11 -17.51
CA PHE A 168 -23.97 6.91 -18.31
C PHE A 168 -22.92 5.88 -17.89
N ILE A 169 -23.17 4.63 -18.24
CA ILE A 169 -22.21 3.52 -18.16
C ILE A 169 -22.36 2.61 -19.37
N ASN A 170 -21.26 2.17 -19.95
CA ASN A 170 -21.27 1.24 -21.07
C ASN A 170 -21.44 -0.20 -20.59
N LYS A 171 -22.17 -1.03 -21.35
CA LYS A 171 -22.23 -2.47 -21.13
C LYS A 171 -20.81 -3.03 -21.25
N THR A 172 -20.29 -3.49 -20.13
CA THR A 172 -18.90 -3.90 -19.95
C THR A 172 -18.85 -5.17 -19.10
N GLU A 173 -17.97 -6.09 -19.48
CA GLU A 173 -17.61 -7.30 -18.73
C GLU A 173 -16.13 -7.19 -18.35
N ILE A 174 -15.82 -7.40 -17.07
CA ILE A 174 -14.46 -7.29 -16.52
C ILE A 174 -14.20 -8.51 -15.65
N GLU A 175 -13.04 -9.13 -15.85
CA GLU A 175 -12.43 -10.07 -14.92
C GLU A 175 -11.06 -9.50 -14.55
N ASP A 176 -10.81 -9.29 -13.26
CA ASP A 176 -9.65 -8.54 -12.81
C ASP A 176 -9.07 -9.06 -11.50
N PHE A 177 -7.74 -8.99 -11.40
CA PHE A 177 -6.95 -9.40 -10.24
C PHE A 177 -5.56 -8.77 -10.33
N PRO A 178 -4.87 -8.54 -9.20
CA PRO A 178 -3.54 -7.95 -9.23
C PRO A 178 -2.48 -8.95 -9.73
N ARG A 179 -1.54 -8.47 -10.54
CA ARG A 179 -0.34 -9.23 -10.94
C ARG A 179 0.56 -9.56 -9.75
N PHE A 180 0.69 -8.63 -8.81
CA PHE A 180 1.49 -8.81 -7.59
C PHE A 180 0.67 -8.54 -6.33
N PRO A 181 0.79 -9.38 -5.28
CA PRO A 181 0.03 -9.21 -4.04
C PRO A 181 0.48 -8.02 -3.18
N HIS A 182 1.77 -7.63 -3.23
CA HIS A 182 2.31 -6.50 -2.46
C HIS A 182 2.51 -5.28 -3.35
N ARG A 183 1.70 -4.23 -3.13
CA ARG A 183 1.74 -2.99 -3.92
C ARG A 183 1.82 -1.83 -2.94
N GLY A 184 3.04 -1.38 -2.70
CA GLY A 184 3.36 -0.43 -1.64
C GLY A 184 3.57 0.99 -2.12
N LEU A 185 3.34 1.92 -1.19
CA LEU A 185 3.70 3.33 -1.29
C LEU A 185 4.35 3.71 0.04
N LEU A 186 5.64 4.07 0.00
CA LEU A 186 6.40 4.52 1.16
C LEU A 186 6.25 6.02 1.34
N LEU A 187 5.89 6.45 2.55
CA LEU A 187 6.00 7.84 3.00
C LEU A 187 6.96 7.95 4.18
N ASP A 188 7.89 8.89 4.06
CA ASP A 188 8.79 9.33 5.12
C ASP A 188 8.17 10.49 5.89
N THR A 189 7.92 10.27 7.18
CA THR A 189 7.38 11.28 8.09
C THR A 189 8.40 11.77 9.12
N SER A 190 9.67 11.42 8.93
CA SER A 190 10.77 11.79 9.82
C SER A 190 11.53 13.00 9.29
N ARG A 191 11.95 12.97 8.02
CA ARG A 191 12.74 14.06 7.41
C ARG A 191 11.93 15.36 7.36
N HIS A 192 10.61 15.26 7.19
CA HIS A 192 9.64 16.29 7.51
C HIS A 192 8.40 15.64 8.10
N TYR A 193 7.76 16.31 9.06
CA TYR A 193 6.47 15.85 9.59
C TYR A 193 5.36 16.04 8.55
N LEU A 194 4.53 15.01 8.39
CA LEU A 194 3.31 15.11 7.58
C LEU A 194 2.07 15.20 8.49
N PRO A 195 1.23 16.23 8.36
CA PRO A 195 -0.03 16.29 9.08
C PRO A 195 -0.91 15.07 8.79
N LEU A 196 -1.69 14.64 9.79
CA LEU A 196 -2.62 13.52 9.65
C LEU A 196 -3.51 13.61 8.39
N PRO A 197 -4.13 14.76 8.05
CA PRO A 197 -4.91 14.88 6.82
C PRO A 197 -4.14 14.51 5.56
N SER A 198 -2.87 14.92 5.44
CA SER A 198 -2.04 14.59 4.27
C SER A 198 -1.80 13.07 4.11
N ILE A 199 -1.71 12.35 5.23
CA ILE A 199 -1.58 10.89 5.24
C ILE A 199 -2.92 10.25 4.80
N LEU A 200 -4.05 10.72 5.35
CA LEU A 200 -5.37 10.21 5.01
C LEU A 200 -5.72 10.46 3.53
N ASP A 201 -5.43 11.66 3.00
CA ASP A 201 -5.59 11.99 1.59
C ASP A 201 -4.74 11.10 0.68
N THR A 202 -3.54 10.75 1.14
CA THR A 202 -2.67 9.80 0.41
C THR A 202 -3.29 8.40 0.39
N LEU A 203 -3.88 7.94 1.49
CA LEU A 203 -4.59 6.65 1.54
C LEU A 203 -5.80 6.59 0.61
N ASP A 204 -6.52 7.71 0.43
CA ASP A 204 -7.58 7.82 -0.58
C ASP A 204 -7.02 7.65 -1.99
N ALA A 205 -5.97 8.41 -2.34
CA ALA A 205 -5.34 8.32 -3.66
C ALA A 205 -4.73 6.93 -3.92
N MET A 206 -4.17 6.28 -2.89
CA MET A 206 -3.72 4.88 -2.96
C MET A 206 -4.86 3.92 -3.29
N ALA A 207 -6.05 4.11 -2.70
CA ALA A 207 -7.22 3.29 -2.98
C ALA A 207 -7.68 3.45 -4.43
N TYR A 208 -7.71 4.69 -4.95
CA TYR A 208 -8.05 4.97 -6.34
C TYR A 208 -7.09 4.30 -7.34
N ASN A 209 -5.82 4.19 -6.96
CA ASN A 209 -4.76 3.54 -7.75
C ASN A 209 -4.61 2.04 -7.45
N LYS A 210 -5.45 1.46 -6.58
CA LYS A 210 -5.42 0.03 -6.18
C LYS A 210 -4.12 -0.43 -5.49
N PHE A 211 -3.34 0.48 -4.90
CA PHE A 211 -2.31 0.13 -3.92
C PHE A 211 -2.94 -0.58 -2.71
N ASN A 212 -2.15 -1.33 -1.94
CA ASN A 212 -2.64 -2.05 -0.76
C ASN A 212 -1.67 -2.14 0.40
N VAL A 213 -0.50 -1.51 0.31
CA VAL A 213 0.44 -1.40 1.42
C VAL A 213 0.85 0.07 1.56
N PHE A 214 0.59 0.64 2.73
CA PHE A 214 1.14 1.90 3.16
C PHE A 214 2.39 1.57 3.99
N HIS A 215 3.56 1.81 3.40
CA HIS A 215 4.83 1.66 4.09
C HIS A 215 5.12 2.98 4.80
N TRP A 216 4.95 2.98 6.11
CA TRP A 216 5.10 4.18 6.92
C TRP A 216 6.49 4.20 7.55
N HIS A 217 7.39 4.99 6.96
CA HIS A 217 8.70 5.28 7.51
C HIS A 217 8.56 6.38 8.57
N LEU A 218 8.32 5.95 9.82
CA LEU A 218 7.84 6.83 10.89
C LEU A 218 8.93 7.74 11.47
N VAL A 219 10.15 7.22 11.60
CA VAL A 219 11.25 7.82 12.36
C VAL A 219 12.57 7.62 11.61
N ASP A 220 13.51 8.53 11.79
CA ASP A 220 14.85 8.51 11.15
C ASP A 220 15.79 9.44 11.97
N ASP A 221 16.97 9.79 11.46
CA ASP A 221 17.92 10.69 12.09
C ASP A 221 17.32 12.05 12.48
N SER A 222 16.47 12.60 11.61
CA SER A 222 15.99 13.97 11.72
C SER A 222 14.92 14.16 12.80
N SER A 223 13.97 13.21 12.94
CA SER A 223 12.95 13.30 13.97
C SER A 223 12.35 11.97 14.41
N PHE A 224 11.78 11.97 15.62
CA PHE A 224 11.03 10.86 16.21
C PHE A 224 9.59 11.32 16.54
N PRO A 225 8.68 11.40 15.54
CA PRO A 225 7.30 11.88 15.76
C PRO A 225 6.36 10.84 16.39
N TYR A 226 6.67 9.55 16.30
CA TYR A 226 5.83 8.48 16.88
C TYR A 226 5.78 8.59 18.42
N GLU A 227 4.58 8.66 19.00
CA GLU A 227 4.38 8.69 20.45
C GLU A 227 4.45 7.29 21.07
N SER A 228 5.61 6.95 21.65
CA SER A 228 5.76 5.69 22.38
C SER A 228 5.23 5.78 23.81
N PHE A 229 4.41 4.82 24.23
CA PHE A 229 3.92 4.78 25.61
C PHE A 229 4.94 4.16 26.58
N ALA A 230 5.77 3.23 26.11
CA ALA A 230 6.86 2.64 26.86
C ALA A 230 8.03 3.63 27.03
N PHE A 231 8.27 4.48 26.02
CA PHE A 231 9.38 5.44 26.02
C PHE A 231 8.95 6.85 25.59
N PRO A 232 8.17 7.59 26.41
CA PRO A 232 7.67 8.92 26.05
C PRO A 232 8.77 9.96 25.76
N GLU A 233 9.97 9.75 26.28
CA GLU A 233 11.10 10.65 26.08
C GLU A 233 11.65 10.62 24.65
N LEU A 234 11.42 9.54 23.89
CA LEU A 234 11.77 9.46 22.45
C LEU A 234 11.09 10.60 21.69
N THR A 235 9.77 10.73 21.84
CA THR A 235 9.00 11.76 21.16
C THR A 235 9.26 13.15 21.75
N ARG A 236 9.31 13.26 23.08
CA ARG A 236 9.48 14.57 23.76
C ARG A 236 10.80 15.27 23.43
N LYS A 237 11.84 14.50 23.13
CA LYS A 237 13.19 15.03 22.85
C LYS A 237 13.64 14.81 21.40
N GLY A 238 13.06 13.84 20.70
CA GLY A 238 13.43 13.48 19.33
C GLY A 238 12.49 14.03 18.26
N SER A 239 11.26 14.46 18.58
CA SER A 239 10.38 15.13 17.59
C SER A 239 10.82 16.57 17.31
N TYR A 240 10.45 17.11 16.15
CA TYR A 240 10.66 18.53 15.84
C TYR A 240 9.96 19.47 16.83
N ASN A 241 8.77 19.08 17.27
CA ASN A 241 8.02 19.78 18.29
C ASN A 241 7.17 18.78 19.09
N PRO A 242 7.32 18.70 20.43
CA PRO A 242 6.69 17.68 21.25
C PRO A 242 5.18 17.87 21.45
N ALA A 243 4.57 18.90 20.86
CA ALA A 243 3.14 19.16 20.92
C ALA A 243 2.46 19.17 19.54
N THR A 244 3.15 19.62 18.48
CA THR A 244 2.52 19.84 17.16
C THR A 244 3.01 18.90 16.06
N HIS A 245 4.17 18.25 16.24
CA HIS A 245 4.80 17.38 15.23
C HIS A 245 4.96 15.97 15.80
N ILE A 246 3.85 15.42 16.27
CA ILE A 246 3.78 14.09 16.89
C ILE A 246 2.61 13.30 16.30
N TYR A 247 2.75 11.98 16.25
CA TYR A 247 1.67 11.05 15.98
C TYR A 247 1.28 10.38 17.29
N THR A 248 0.16 10.81 17.85
CA THR A 248 -0.39 10.24 19.08
C THR A 248 -0.89 8.81 18.84
N ALA A 249 -1.12 8.07 19.92
CA ALA A 249 -1.75 6.75 19.83
C ALA A 249 -3.12 6.78 19.10
N GLN A 250 -3.85 7.90 19.16
CA GLN A 250 -5.11 8.07 18.46
C GLN A 250 -4.91 8.30 16.96
N ASP A 251 -3.91 9.11 16.58
CA ASP A 251 -3.58 9.35 15.16
C ASP A 251 -3.15 8.05 14.47
N VAL A 252 -2.28 7.26 15.10
CA VAL A 252 -1.82 5.97 14.57
C VAL A 252 -2.99 5.01 14.38
N LYS A 253 -3.89 4.94 15.37
CA LYS A 253 -5.11 4.11 15.28
C LYS A 253 -6.04 4.56 14.17
N GLU A 254 -6.17 5.86 13.96
CA GLU A 254 -6.99 6.44 12.89
C GLU A 254 -6.42 6.07 11.52
N VAL A 255 -5.11 6.24 11.29
CA VAL A 255 -4.44 5.83 10.05
C VAL A 255 -4.67 4.34 9.76
N ILE A 256 -4.49 3.48 10.77
CA ILE A 256 -4.68 2.02 10.61
C ILE A 256 -6.12 1.68 10.21
N GLU A 257 -7.12 2.25 10.88
CA GLU A 257 -8.53 1.97 10.55
C GLU A 257 -8.92 2.58 9.20
N TYR A 258 -8.48 3.79 8.91
CA TYR A 258 -8.75 4.48 7.64
C TYR A 258 -8.18 3.71 6.45
N ALA A 259 -6.96 3.18 6.60
CA ALA A 259 -6.32 2.28 5.64
C ALA A 259 -7.09 0.96 5.51
N ARG A 260 -7.51 0.35 6.62
CA ARG A 260 -8.27 -0.92 6.62
C ARG A 260 -9.60 -0.78 5.85
N LEU A 261 -10.34 0.31 6.05
CA LEU A 261 -11.59 0.59 5.32
C LEU A 261 -11.40 0.75 3.79
N ARG A 262 -10.14 0.87 3.34
CA ARG A 262 -9.72 0.92 1.91
C ARG A 262 -9.00 -0.35 1.47
N GLY A 263 -8.86 -1.34 2.34
CA GLY A 263 -8.10 -2.56 2.09
C GLY A 263 -6.62 -2.24 1.86
N ILE A 264 -6.07 -1.34 2.66
CA ILE A 264 -4.65 -0.97 2.68
C ILE A 264 -4.07 -1.43 4.02
N ARG A 265 -2.97 -2.18 3.96
CA ARG A 265 -2.18 -2.61 5.11
C ARG A 265 -1.28 -1.46 5.55
N VAL A 266 -1.03 -1.32 6.84
CA VAL A 266 -0.03 -0.36 7.37
C VAL A 266 1.20 -1.13 7.81
N LEU A 267 2.26 -1.06 7.00
CA LEU A 267 3.57 -1.63 7.28
C LEU A 267 4.42 -0.53 7.94
N ALA A 268 4.59 -0.62 9.25
CA ALA A 268 5.39 0.35 9.99
C ALA A 268 6.88 0.01 9.90
N GLU A 269 7.70 1.04 9.68
CA GLU A 269 9.14 0.97 9.71
C GLU A 269 9.73 1.75 10.88
N PHE A 270 10.64 1.09 11.60
CA PHE A 270 11.47 1.66 12.63
C PHE A 270 12.91 1.23 12.36
N ASP A 271 13.61 2.01 11.55
CA ASP A 271 14.93 1.65 11.03
C ASP A 271 15.99 1.64 12.13
N THR A 272 16.78 0.56 12.19
CA THR A 272 17.95 0.44 13.05
C THR A 272 18.97 -0.53 12.43
N PRO A 273 20.29 -0.40 12.69
CA PRO A 273 20.93 0.51 13.64
C PRO A 273 21.33 1.86 13.05
N GLY A 274 21.30 2.03 11.73
CA GLY A 274 21.44 3.32 11.05
C GLY A 274 20.25 4.24 11.37
N HIS A 275 20.24 5.45 10.82
CA HIS A 275 19.04 6.31 10.82
C HIS A 275 18.38 6.54 12.20
N THR A 276 19.18 6.65 13.26
CA THR A 276 18.72 6.64 14.65
C THR A 276 19.14 7.84 15.50
N LEU A 277 19.70 8.91 14.91
CA LEU A 277 20.15 10.08 15.66
C LEU A 277 19.06 10.70 16.56
N SER A 278 17.80 10.75 16.10
CA SER A 278 16.66 11.24 16.89
C SER A 278 16.35 10.37 18.12
N TRP A 279 16.63 9.07 18.06
CA TRP A 279 16.36 8.12 19.15
C TRP A 279 17.25 8.38 20.36
N GLY A 280 18.52 8.75 20.10
CA GLY A 280 19.50 9.04 21.14
C GLY A 280 19.15 10.23 22.03
N GLN A 281 18.29 11.13 21.54
CA GLN A 281 17.78 12.26 22.33
C GLN A 281 16.88 11.79 23.48
N GLY A 282 16.07 10.75 23.24
CA GLY A 282 15.13 10.20 24.22
C GLY A 282 15.73 9.12 25.11
N VAL A 283 16.70 8.36 24.61
CA VAL A 283 17.28 7.21 25.32
C VAL A 283 18.79 7.39 25.47
N SER A 284 19.20 7.80 26.66
CA SER A 284 20.61 8.01 26.97
C SER A 284 21.42 6.71 26.87
N GLY A 285 22.56 6.77 26.19
CA GLY A 285 23.46 5.63 26.01
C GLY A 285 23.05 4.65 24.90
N LEU A 286 21.96 4.93 24.16
CA LEU A 286 21.53 4.09 23.05
C LEU A 286 22.49 4.16 21.84
N LEU A 287 22.93 5.37 21.48
CA LEU A 287 23.79 5.59 20.32
C LEU A 287 25.26 5.48 20.67
N THR A 288 26.08 5.12 19.69
CA THR A 288 27.53 5.00 19.88
C THR A 288 28.18 6.39 19.91
N PRO A 289 28.90 6.77 20.97
CA PRO A 289 29.71 7.99 20.97
C PRO A 289 30.89 7.84 20.00
N CYS A 290 31.07 8.81 19.10
CA CYS A 290 32.20 8.82 18.19
C CYS A 290 33.44 9.43 18.84
N TYR A 291 34.62 9.08 18.34
CA TYR A 291 35.90 9.53 18.87
C TYR A 291 36.75 10.20 17.77
N SER A 292 37.45 11.25 18.14
CA SER A 292 38.50 11.87 17.33
C SER A 292 39.84 11.68 18.05
N GLY A 293 40.59 10.65 17.63
CA GLY A 293 41.78 10.20 18.37
C GLY A 293 41.38 9.54 19.68
N SER A 294 41.89 10.04 20.81
CA SER A 294 41.62 9.45 22.13
C SER A 294 40.46 10.12 22.89
N GLN A 295 39.80 11.12 22.29
CA GLN A 295 38.74 11.90 22.95
C GLN A 295 37.40 11.73 22.21
N PRO A 296 36.27 11.72 22.94
CA PRO A 296 34.95 11.78 22.31
C PRO A 296 34.81 13.04 21.45
N SER A 297 34.27 12.90 20.24
CA SER A 297 34.05 14.03 19.31
C SER A 297 32.86 14.91 19.69
N GLY A 298 31.98 14.41 20.58
CA GLY A 298 30.69 15.04 20.88
C GLY A 298 29.59 14.68 19.87
N THR A 299 29.91 13.88 18.84
CA THR A 299 28.93 13.35 17.88
C THR A 299 28.60 11.90 18.19
N PHE A 300 27.46 11.44 17.67
CA PHE A 300 26.99 10.08 17.80
C PHE A 300 26.82 9.45 16.43
N GLY A 301 26.96 8.12 16.37
CA GLY A 301 26.71 7.32 15.18
C GLY A 301 25.57 6.33 15.41
N PRO A 302 25.60 5.18 14.72
CA PRO A 302 24.56 4.17 14.83
C PRO A 302 24.33 3.68 16.27
N VAL A 303 23.18 3.03 16.49
CA VAL A 303 22.84 2.31 17.73
C VAL A 303 24.04 1.50 18.21
N ASN A 304 24.33 1.55 19.51
CA ASN A 304 25.46 0.85 20.11
C ASN A 304 25.13 -0.64 20.33
N PRO A 305 25.73 -1.56 19.54
CA PRO A 305 25.34 -2.96 19.57
C PRO A 305 26.07 -3.76 20.66
N ILE A 306 26.97 -3.14 21.43
CA ILE A 306 27.79 -3.85 22.43
C ILE A 306 27.15 -3.87 23.82
N LEU A 307 26.07 -3.11 24.02
CA LEU A 307 25.42 -2.92 25.32
C LEU A 307 24.16 -3.78 25.44
N ASN A 308 24.01 -4.46 26.58
CA ASN A 308 22.79 -5.22 26.86
C ASN A 308 21.56 -4.31 26.96
N SER A 309 21.72 -3.10 27.49
CA SER A 309 20.65 -2.10 27.60
C SER A 309 20.03 -1.75 26.25
N THR A 310 20.81 -1.81 25.16
CA THR A 310 20.29 -1.64 23.79
C THR A 310 19.24 -2.69 23.48
N TYR A 311 19.53 -3.96 23.76
CA TYR A 311 18.61 -5.05 23.45
C TYR A 311 17.42 -5.11 24.41
N GLU A 312 17.59 -4.70 25.68
CA GLU A 312 16.48 -4.53 26.62
C GLU A 312 15.50 -3.43 26.15
N PHE A 313 16.04 -2.32 25.65
CA PHE A 313 15.27 -1.26 25.00
C PHE A 313 14.54 -1.78 23.76
N MET A 314 15.25 -2.38 22.80
CA MET A 314 14.67 -2.91 21.56
C MET A 314 13.58 -3.95 21.84
N ASN A 315 13.80 -4.83 22.82
CA ASN A 315 12.82 -5.81 23.25
C ASN A 315 11.51 -5.15 23.69
N THR A 316 11.61 -4.15 24.57
CA THR A 316 10.43 -3.45 25.11
C THR A 316 9.75 -2.60 24.03
N PHE A 317 10.52 -1.91 23.20
CA PHE A 317 10.01 -1.02 22.15
C PHE A 317 9.26 -1.82 21.07
N PHE A 318 9.87 -2.89 20.54
CA PHE A 318 9.22 -3.71 19.52
C PHE A 318 8.07 -4.56 20.04
N LEU A 319 8.00 -4.85 21.36
CA LEU A 319 6.81 -5.43 21.97
C LEU A 319 5.61 -4.48 21.85
N GLU A 320 5.83 -3.19 22.14
CA GLU A 320 4.83 -2.14 21.93
C GLU A 320 4.44 -2.04 20.44
N VAL A 321 5.42 -1.88 19.54
CA VAL A 321 5.16 -1.73 18.10
C VAL A 321 4.35 -2.93 17.56
N SER A 322 4.71 -4.15 17.98
CA SER A 322 3.99 -5.37 17.57
C SER A 322 2.52 -5.40 18.02
N SER A 323 2.21 -4.70 19.13
CA SER A 323 0.86 -4.59 19.69
C SER A 323 0.05 -3.45 19.05
N VAL A 324 0.72 -2.35 18.68
CA VAL A 324 0.09 -1.18 18.06
C VAL A 324 -0.25 -1.44 16.60
N PHE A 325 0.69 -2.02 15.84
CA PHE A 325 0.52 -2.25 14.40
C PHE A 325 0.04 -3.69 14.14
N PRO A 326 -1.19 -3.87 13.61
CA PRO A 326 -1.79 -5.19 13.46
C PRO A 326 -1.23 -5.98 12.26
N ASP A 327 -0.55 -5.34 11.30
CA ASP A 327 0.03 -6.05 10.17
C ASP A 327 0.99 -7.14 10.64
N PHE A 328 1.00 -8.28 9.94
CA PHE A 328 1.86 -9.39 10.31
C PHE A 328 3.34 -9.04 10.15
N TYR A 329 3.68 -8.17 9.19
CA TYR A 329 5.05 -7.73 8.95
C TYR A 329 5.33 -6.39 9.60
N LEU A 330 6.56 -6.23 10.10
CA LEU A 330 7.18 -4.94 10.41
C LEU A 330 8.38 -4.75 9.49
N HIS A 331 8.65 -3.52 9.06
CA HIS A 331 9.91 -3.21 8.39
C HIS A 331 10.94 -2.85 9.46
N LEU A 332 12.08 -3.56 9.47
CA LEU A 332 13.12 -3.38 10.49
C LEU A 332 14.30 -2.56 9.98
N GLY A 333 14.20 -2.07 8.74
CA GLY A 333 15.21 -1.23 8.12
C GLY A 333 16.50 -1.98 7.84
N GLY A 334 17.60 -1.42 8.32
CA GLY A 334 18.93 -2.01 8.27
C GLY A 334 19.74 -1.58 7.05
N ASP A 335 19.47 -0.40 6.51
CA ASP A 335 20.21 0.21 5.40
C ASP A 335 21.32 1.17 5.87
N GLU A 336 22.21 1.52 4.93
CA GLU A 336 23.20 2.60 4.98
C GLU A 336 24.00 2.78 6.30
N VAL A 337 24.27 1.70 7.04
CA VAL A 337 24.99 1.80 8.33
C VAL A 337 26.44 2.26 8.13
N ASP A 338 26.74 3.49 8.57
CA ASP A 338 28.12 4.01 8.60
C ASP A 338 28.92 3.47 9.79
N PHE A 339 29.91 2.64 9.49
CA PHE A 339 30.79 2.04 10.49
C PHE A 339 31.87 2.98 11.03
N ALA A 340 32.03 4.20 10.51
CA ALA A 340 33.11 5.11 10.92
C ALA A 340 33.09 5.40 12.43
N CYS A 341 31.90 5.64 12.99
CA CYS A 341 31.74 5.93 14.41
C CYS A 341 32.08 4.70 15.28
N TRP A 342 31.57 3.51 14.92
CA TRP A 342 31.93 2.25 15.57
C TRP A 342 33.43 1.98 15.53
N LYS A 343 34.06 2.24 14.38
CA LYS A 343 35.51 2.10 14.22
C LYS A 343 36.30 3.07 15.09
N SER A 344 35.79 4.27 15.32
CA SER A 344 36.45 5.24 16.18
C SER A 344 36.38 4.88 17.67
N ASN A 345 35.33 4.17 18.11
CA ASN A 345 35.03 3.96 19.52
C ASN A 345 35.90 2.84 20.17
N PRO A 346 36.68 3.13 21.23
CA PRO A 346 37.55 2.14 21.88
C PRO A 346 36.82 0.94 22.49
N ASP A 347 35.63 1.13 23.04
CA ASP A 347 34.85 0.06 23.66
C ASP A 347 34.29 -0.90 22.60
N VAL A 348 33.85 -0.35 21.47
CA VAL A 348 33.45 -1.15 20.31
C VAL A 348 34.64 -1.94 19.78
N GLN A 349 35.81 -1.33 19.64
CA GLN A 349 37.04 -2.03 19.23
C GLN A 349 37.42 -3.17 20.19
N ALA A 350 37.28 -2.96 21.50
CA ALA A 350 37.51 -3.99 22.50
C ALA A 350 36.49 -5.15 22.37
N PHE A 351 35.23 -4.84 22.09
CA PHE A 351 34.18 -5.83 21.83
C PHE A 351 34.44 -6.63 20.54
N MET A 352 34.84 -5.97 19.45
CA MET A 352 35.23 -6.60 18.19
C MET A 352 36.34 -7.64 18.41
N LYS A 353 37.37 -7.28 19.19
CA LYS A 353 38.44 -8.21 19.58
C LYS A 353 37.93 -9.37 20.43
N LYS A 354 37.05 -9.10 21.40
CA LYS A 354 36.46 -10.12 22.29
C LYS A 354 35.61 -11.14 21.53
N LYS A 355 34.84 -10.69 20.54
CA LYS A 355 33.97 -11.54 19.71
C LYS A 355 34.72 -12.24 18.56
N GLY A 356 35.94 -11.80 18.26
CA GLY A 356 36.73 -12.34 17.16
C GLY A 356 36.30 -11.82 15.79
N PHE A 357 35.59 -10.70 15.72
CA PHE A 357 35.16 -10.08 14.45
C PHE A 357 36.30 -9.35 13.72
N GLY A 358 37.44 -9.14 14.38
CA GLY A 358 38.59 -8.45 13.78
C GLY A 358 38.24 -7.01 13.42
N ASN A 359 38.48 -6.61 12.17
CA ASN A 359 38.18 -5.28 11.64
C ASN A 359 36.92 -5.26 10.74
N ASP A 360 36.16 -6.35 10.72
CA ASP A 360 35.00 -6.51 9.85
C ASP A 360 33.71 -6.08 10.56
N PHE A 361 33.40 -4.79 10.48
CA PHE A 361 32.22 -4.21 11.14
C PHE A 361 30.87 -4.71 10.60
N LYS A 362 30.85 -5.35 9.42
CA LYS A 362 29.66 -6.03 8.91
C LYS A 362 29.23 -7.19 9.82
N GLN A 363 30.18 -7.85 10.48
CA GLN A 363 29.86 -8.88 11.47
C GLN A 363 29.24 -8.29 12.74
N LEU A 364 29.61 -7.06 13.11
CA LEU A 364 29.00 -6.36 14.24
C LEU A 364 27.56 -5.94 13.94
N GLU A 365 27.33 -5.40 12.76
CA GLU A 365 25.98 -5.13 12.25
C GLU A 365 25.16 -6.41 12.18
N SER A 366 25.72 -7.50 11.63
CA SER A 366 25.07 -8.81 11.58
C SER A 366 24.68 -9.31 12.97
N PHE A 367 25.56 -9.14 13.96
CA PHE A 367 25.27 -9.48 15.34
C PHE A 367 24.10 -8.68 15.92
N TYR A 368 24.05 -7.38 15.62
CA TYR A 368 22.93 -6.51 16.02
C TYR A 368 21.62 -6.94 15.37
N ILE A 369 21.58 -6.98 14.03
CA ILE A 369 20.38 -7.30 13.26
C ILE A 369 19.87 -8.67 13.66
N GLN A 370 20.72 -9.70 13.73
CA GLN A 370 20.29 -11.04 14.10
C GLN A 370 19.61 -11.08 15.48
N THR A 371 20.15 -10.35 16.46
CA THR A 371 19.55 -10.26 17.80
C THR A 371 18.19 -9.56 17.76
N LEU A 372 18.06 -8.50 16.96
CA LEU A 372 16.78 -7.82 16.75
C LEU A 372 15.74 -8.72 16.05
N LEU A 373 16.15 -9.48 15.03
CA LEU A 373 15.29 -10.42 14.33
C LEU A 373 14.75 -11.51 15.26
N ASP A 374 15.58 -11.99 16.20
CA ASP A 374 15.18 -12.98 17.20
C ASP A 374 14.15 -12.40 18.19
N ILE A 375 14.32 -11.14 18.62
CA ILE A 375 13.36 -10.41 19.45
C ILE A 375 12.00 -10.32 18.75
N VAL A 376 11.96 -9.80 17.52
CA VAL A 376 10.71 -9.57 16.78
C VAL A 376 10.03 -10.91 16.44
N SER A 377 10.82 -11.94 16.13
CA SER A 377 10.32 -13.30 15.89
C SER A 377 9.58 -13.88 17.10
N ALA A 378 10.02 -13.58 18.33
CA ALA A 378 9.40 -14.07 19.55
C ALA A 378 7.97 -13.53 19.75
N TYR A 379 7.61 -12.43 19.09
CA TYR A 379 6.27 -11.83 19.13
C TYR A 379 5.33 -12.35 18.03
N GLY A 380 5.77 -13.33 17.23
CA GLY A 380 4.97 -13.92 16.17
C GLY A 380 4.74 -13.00 14.97
N LYS A 381 5.63 -12.01 14.76
CA LYS A 381 5.64 -11.13 13.58
C LYS A 381 6.64 -11.62 12.54
N GLY A 382 6.31 -11.43 11.27
CA GLY A 382 7.27 -11.49 10.17
C GLY A 382 7.99 -10.15 10.02
N TYR A 383 9.03 -10.10 9.18
CA TYR A 383 9.76 -8.85 8.95
C TYR A 383 10.21 -8.67 7.50
N VAL A 384 10.30 -7.41 7.12
CA VAL A 384 10.91 -6.90 5.88
C VAL A 384 12.19 -6.16 6.28
N VAL A 385 13.22 -6.28 5.45
CA VAL A 385 14.51 -5.58 5.64
C VAL A 385 15.01 -5.03 4.30
N TRP A 386 15.81 -3.97 4.36
CA TRP A 386 16.53 -3.48 3.19
C TRP A 386 17.62 -4.48 2.74
N GLN A 387 18.04 -4.37 1.48
CA GLN A 387 18.94 -5.34 0.83
C GLN A 387 20.29 -5.52 1.54
N GLU A 388 20.78 -4.52 2.26
CA GLU A 388 22.07 -4.54 2.96
C GLU A 388 22.18 -5.72 3.92
N VAL A 389 21.08 -6.09 4.59
CA VAL A 389 21.02 -7.25 5.49
C VAL A 389 21.35 -8.54 4.74
N PHE A 390 20.88 -8.68 3.50
CA PHE A 390 21.20 -9.82 2.63
C PHE A 390 22.62 -9.72 2.02
N ASP A 391 23.02 -8.51 1.60
CA ASP A 391 24.33 -8.24 1.00
C ASP A 391 25.46 -8.54 1.99
N ASN A 392 25.28 -8.18 3.25
CA ASN A 392 26.21 -8.40 4.34
C ASN A 392 26.14 -9.81 4.94
N LYS A 393 25.34 -10.71 4.34
CA LYS A 393 25.22 -12.14 4.71
C LYS A 393 24.76 -12.35 6.14
N VAL A 394 23.89 -11.47 6.63
CA VAL A 394 23.21 -11.66 7.92
C VAL A 394 22.36 -12.92 7.84
N LYS A 395 22.42 -13.76 8.87
CA LYS A 395 21.57 -14.94 8.96
C LYS A 395 20.14 -14.51 9.30
N VAL A 396 19.27 -14.51 8.30
CA VAL A 396 17.84 -14.20 8.44
C VAL A 396 16.99 -15.47 8.34
N ARG A 397 15.72 -15.40 8.76
CA ARG A 397 14.80 -16.54 8.65
C ARG A 397 14.39 -16.78 7.19
N PRO A 398 14.07 -18.02 6.79
CA PRO A 398 13.63 -18.30 5.42
C PRO A 398 12.38 -17.53 4.97
N ASP A 399 11.52 -17.11 5.91
CA ASP A 399 10.31 -16.34 5.64
C ASP A 399 10.54 -14.81 5.56
N THR A 400 11.77 -14.33 5.72
CA THR A 400 12.11 -12.91 5.57
C THR A 400 11.84 -12.40 4.15
N ILE A 401 11.37 -11.16 4.06
CA ILE A 401 11.22 -10.44 2.80
C ILE A 401 12.37 -9.43 2.68
N ILE A 402 13.06 -9.44 1.54
CA ILE A 402 14.16 -8.50 1.26
C ILE A 402 13.69 -7.45 0.26
N GLN A 403 13.89 -6.17 0.57
CA GLN A 403 13.51 -5.06 -0.30
C GLN A 403 14.73 -4.48 -1.03
N VAL A 404 14.71 -4.59 -2.37
CA VAL A 404 15.77 -4.12 -3.27
C VAL A 404 15.54 -2.67 -3.64
N TRP A 405 16.48 -1.81 -3.25
CA TRP A 405 16.33 -0.36 -3.35
C TRP A 405 17.50 0.33 -4.07
N ARG A 406 18.67 -0.31 -4.15
CA ARG A 406 19.85 0.23 -4.84
C ARG A 406 19.81 -0.15 -6.31
N GLU A 407 20.04 0.83 -7.18
CA GLU A 407 19.89 0.63 -8.62
C GLU A 407 21.05 -0.18 -9.24
N GLU A 408 22.30 0.12 -8.90
CA GLU A 408 23.48 -0.38 -9.64
C GLU A 408 24.62 -0.95 -8.77
N VAL A 409 24.67 -0.62 -7.48
CA VAL A 409 25.79 -0.99 -6.59
C VAL A 409 25.25 -1.81 -5.42
N PRO A 410 25.88 -2.97 -5.08
CA PRO A 410 27.08 -3.56 -5.69
C PRO A 410 26.84 -4.24 -7.05
N VAL A 411 25.58 -4.53 -7.38
CA VAL A 411 25.13 -5.07 -8.66
C VAL A 411 23.82 -4.37 -9.06
N SER A 412 23.38 -4.53 -10.30
CA SER A 412 22.10 -3.97 -10.73
C SER A 412 20.92 -4.57 -9.96
N TYR A 413 19.86 -3.79 -9.76
CA TYR A 413 18.68 -4.23 -8.99
C TYR A 413 18.05 -5.53 -9.54
N LEU A 414 18.10 -5.75 -10.86
CA LEU A 414 17.62 -7.00 -11.47
C LEU A 414 18.52 -8.19 -11.12
N LYS A 415 19.84 -7.98 -11.06
CA LYS A 415 20.77 -9.02 -10.63
C LYS A 415 20.60 -9.31 -9.14
N GLU A 416 20.33 -8.30 -8.33
CA GLU A 416 20.05 -8.44 -6.90
C GLU A 416 18.78 -9.28 -6.66
N LEU A 417 17.69 -8.99 -7.38
CA LEU A 417 16.48 -9.82 -7.37
C LEU A 417 16.77 -11.29 -7.72
N ALA A 418 17.63 -11.54 -8.72
CA ALA A 418 18.02 -12.90 -9.08
C ALA A 418 18.76 -13.61 -7.94
N LEU A 419 19.69 -12.93 -7.26
CA LEU A 419 20.47 -13.49 -6.15
C LEU A 419 19.60 -13.79 -4.92
N ILE A 420 18.71 -12.86 -4.55
CA ILE A 420 17.80 -13.03 -3.41
C ILE A 420 16.85 -14.20 -3.64
N THR A 421 16.28 -14.30 -4.84
CA THR A 421 15.32 -15.36 -5.17
C THR A 421 16.01 -16.72 -5.42
N GLU A 422 17.26 -16.74 -5.91
CA GLU A 422 18.12 -17.95 -5.93
C GLU A 422 18.41 -18.47 -4.52
N ALA A 423 18.59 -17.57 -3.55
CA ALA A 423 18.74 -17.92 -2.14
C ALA A 423 17.42 -18.35 -1.45
N GLY A 424 16.29 -18.31 -2.17
CA GLY A 424 14.99 -18.78 -1.69
C GLY A 424 14.19 -17.76 -0.89
N PHE A 425 14.59 -16.49 -0.86
CA PHE A 425 13.89 -15.43 -0.14
C PHE A 425 12.85 -14.73 -1.03
N ARG A 426 11.80 -14.23 -0.39
CA ARG A 426 10.84 -13.35 -1.06
C ARG A 426 11.44 -11.96 -1.24
N ALA A 427 11.15 -11.35 -2.38
CA ALA A 427 11.71 -10.06 -2.77
C ALA A 427 10.64 -9.01 -3.06
N LEU A 428 10.94 -7.77 -2.69
CA LEU A 428 10.23 -6.56 -3.09
C LEU A 428 11.16 -5.67 -3.90
N LEU A 429 10.63 -5.01 -4.92
CA LEU A 429 11.38 -4.04 -5.73
C LEU A 429 10.91 -2.60 -5.44
N SER A 430 11.84 -1.72 -5.09
CA SER A 430 11.60 -0.27 -5.05
C SER A 430 12.67 0.55 -5.78
N ALA A 431 13.82 -0.05 -6.11
CA ALA A 431 14.97 0.65 -6.67
C ALA A 431 14.68 1.64 -7.82
N PRO A 432 13.96 1.27 -8.89
CA PRO A 432 13.67 2.20 -10.00
C PRO A 432 12.47 3.12 -9.74
N TRP A 433 11.87 3.08 -8.54
CA TRP A 433 10.63 3.79 -8.19
C TRP A 433 10.83 4.78 -7.04
N TYR A 434 11.94 5.50 -7.05
CA TYR A 434 12.25 6.60 -6.12
C TYR A 434 11.61 7.89 -6.63
N LEU A 435 10.37 8.16 -6.22
CA LEU A 435 9.62 9.33 -6.68
C LEU A 435 10.16 10.63 -6.07
N ASN A 436 10.89 10.58 -4.95
CA ASN A 436 11.57 11.76 -4.41
C ASN A 436 12.62 12.31 -5.39
N ARG A 437 13.20 11.47 -6.26
CA ARG A 437 14.14 11.85 -7.33
C ARG A 437 13.38 12.40 -8.53
N ILE A 438 13.15 13.72 -8.54
CA ILE A 438 12.47 14.41 -9.63
C ILE A 438 13.42 14.71 -10.80
N SER A 439 12.90 14.69 -12.02
CA SER A 439 13.60 15.15 -13.22
C SER A 439 12.65 15.97 -14.11
N TYR A 440 13.20 16.77 -15.03
CA TYR A 440 12.38 17.52 -15.97
C TYR A 440 11.86 16.59 -17.08
N GLY A 441 10.54 16.59 -17.28
CA GLY A 441 9.89 15.80 -18.32
C GLY A 441 8.92 14.75 -17.76
N PRO A 442 8.42 13.84 -18.61
CA PRO A 442 7.46 12.80 -18.23
C PRO A 442 8.16 11.58 -17.58
N ASP A 443 8.83 11.79 -16.44
CA ASP A 443 9.53 10.76 -15.67
C ASP A 443 8.66 9.56 -15.25
N TRP A 444 7.33 9.73 -15.22
CA TRP A 444 6.37 8.64 -15.02
C TRP A 444 6.52 7.50 -16.06
N GLU A 445 7.00 7.80 -17.28
CA GLU A 445 7.24 6.78 -18.30
C GLU A 445 8.37 5.83 -17.90
N ASP A 446 9.42 6.34 -17.25
CA ASP A 446 10.54 5.52 -16.79
C ASP A 446 10.06 4.54 -15.72
N PHE A 447 9.22 5.01 -14.79
CA PHE A 447 8.59 4.17 -13.78
C PHE A 447 7.66 3.10 -14.40
N TYR A 448 6.90 3.48 -15.42
CA TYR A 448 5.93 2.59 -16.10
C TYR A 448 6.61 1.46 -16.89
N ARG A 449 7.80 1.71 -17.47
CA ARG A 449 8.54 0.75 -18.31
C ARG A 449 9.21 -0.38 -17.53
N VAL A 450 9.40 -0.22 -16.23
CA VAL A 450 10.02 -1.24 -15.36
C VAL A 450 9.20 -2.53 -15.37
N ASP A 451 9.81 -3.70 -15.59
CA ASP A 451 9.17 -5.00 -15.32
C ASP A 451 9.93 -5.73 -14.20
N PRO A 452 9.32 -5.94 -13.01
CA PRO A 452 10.00 -6.57 -11.87
C PRO A 452 10.52 -7.99 -12.13
N LEU A 453 10.04 -8.66 -13.19
CA LEU A 453 10.43 -10.03 -13.53
C LEU A 453 11.39 -10.11 -14.73
N SER A 454 12.02 -8.99 -15.11
CA SER A 454 12.92 -8.87 -16.27
C SER A 454 14.35 -9.35 -16.03
N PHE A 455 14.56 -10.24 -15.05
CA PHE A 455 15.84 -10.90 -14.77
C PHE A 455 15.83 -12.38 -15.22
N GLU A 456 17.01 -12.99 -15.32
CA GLU A 456 17.18 -14.43 -15.56
C GLU A 456 16.90 -15.24 -14.28
N GLY A 457 15.96 -16.19 -14.36
CA GLY A 457 15.60 -17.05 -13.24
C GLY A 457 14.47 -18.01 -13.61
N SER A 458 14.34 -19.11 -12.86
CA SER A 458 13.27 -20.09 -13.03
C SER A 458 11.89 -19.49 -12.70
N PRO A 459 10.78 -20.11 -13.13
CA PRO A 459 9.44 -19.69 -12.75
C PRO A 459 9.26 -19.61 -11.22
N GLU A 460 9.85 -20.54 -10.47
CA GLU A 460 9.80 -20.60 -9.01
C GLU A 460 10.56 -19.43 -8.38
N GLN A 461 11.75 -19.10 -8.90
CA GLN A 461 12.50 -17.91 -8.46
C GLN A 461 11.69 -16.63 -8.72
N LYS A 462 11.11 -16.50 -9.91
CA LYS A 462 10.28 -15.32 -10.25
C LYS A 462 9.02 -15.20 -9.40
N ALA A 463 8.45 -16.32 -8.95
CA ALA A 463 7.31 -16.33 -8.04
C ALA A 463 7.63 -15.80 -6.63
N LEU A 464 8.91 -15.76 -6.24
CA LEU A 464 9.35 -15.16 -4.97
C LEU A 464 9.35 -13.62 -5.01
N VAL A 465 9.30 -13.00 -6.19
CA VAL A 465 9.08 -11.55 -6.31
C VAL A 465 7.60 -11.27 -6.09
N ILE A 466 7.25 -10.79 -4.90
CA ILE A 466 5.87 -10.63 -4.46
C ILE A 466 5.29 -9.24 -4.78
N GLY A 467 6.09 -8.36 -5.40
CA GLY A 467 5.67 -7.04 -5.86
C GLY A 467 6.73 -5.98 -5.59
N GLY A 468 6.28 -4.81 -5.16
CA GLY A 468 7.19 -3.69 -4.94
C GLY A 468 6.50 -2.42 -4.46
N GLU A 469 7.28 -1.35 -4.36
CA GLU A 469 6.85 -0.11 -3.73
C GLU A 469 7.37 1.13 -4.45
N ALA A 470 6.51 2.15 -4.55
CA ALA A 470 6.93 3.50 -4.90
C ALA A 470 7.41 4.23 -3.63
N CYS A 471 8.59 4.82 -3.66
CA CYS A 471 9.18 5.48 -2.49
C CYS A 471 9.13 7.01 -2.58
N MET A 472 8.59 7.65 -1.55
CA MET A 472 8.61 9.11 -1.37
C MET A 472 9.35 9.46 -0.07
N TRP A 473 10.67 9.45 -0.15
CA TRP A 473 11.54 9.96 0.91
C TRP A 473 11.37 11.48 1.10
N GLY A 474 11.57 11.93 2.33
CA GLY A 474 11.10 13.21 2.83
C GLY A 474 12.12 14.33 2.83
N GLU A 475 13.35 14.16 2.34
CA GLU A 475 14.41 15.19 2.46
C GLU A 475 14.01 16.53 1.83
N TYR A 476 13.17 16.49 0.80
CA TYR A 476 12.69 17.65 0.06
C TYR A 476 11.16 17.66 -0.10
N VAL A 477 10.46 16.91 0.74
CA VAL A 477 9.01 16.67 0.61
C VAL A 477 8.33 16.85 1.95
N ASP A 478 7.35 17.74 1.99
CA ASP A 478 6.43 17.94 3.11
C ASP A 478 5.01 18.16 2.56
N SER A 479 4.07 18.55 3.43
CA SER A 479 2.68 18.79 3.04
C SER A 479 2.49 19.81 1.89
N THR A 480 3.45 20.71 1.65
CA THR A 480 3.33 21.76 0.62
C THR A 480 3.48 21.23 -0.80
N ASN A 481 4.16 20.10 -0.98
CA ASN A 481 4.48 19.56 -2.31
C ASN A 481 4.26 18.05 -2.45
N LEU A 482 3.89 17.34 -1.37
CA LEU A 482 3.70 15.89 -1.34
C LEU A 482 2.74 15.39 -2.43
N VAL A 483 1.51 15.90 -2.44
CA VAL A 483 0.44 15.44 -3.34
C VAL A 483 0.78 15.63 -4.81
N PRO A 484 1.16 16.83 -5.29
CA PRO A 484 1.51 17.02 -6.70
C PRO A 484 2.77 16.24 -7.09
N ARG A 485 3.72 16.05 -6.17
CA ARG A 485 4.91 15.23 -6.44
C ARG A 485 4.56 13.75 -6.54
N LEU A 486 3.68 13.22 -5.69
CA LEU A 486 3.26 11.81 -5.73
C LEU A 486 2.42 11.50 -6.99
N TRP A 487 1.38 12.29 -7.22
CA TRP A 487 0.33 11.94 -8.16
C TRP A 487 0.38 12.82 -9.40
N PRO A 488 0.26 12.25 -10.62
CA PRO A 488 -0.09 10.85 -10.92
C PRO A 488 1.12 9.91 -11.09
N ARG A 489 2.35 10.33 -10.78
CA ARG A 489 3.58 9.52 -11.02
C ARG A 489 3.54 8.15 -10.33
N ALA A 490 3.08 8.08 -9.09
CA ALA A 490 2.88 6.81 -8.37
C ALA A 490 1.84 5.91 -9.04
N GLY A 491 0.92 6.48 -9.82
CA GLY A 491 -0.04 5.72 -10.62
C GLY A 491 0.64 4.80 -11.64
N ALA A 492 1.76 5.23 -12.24
CA ALA A 492 2.57 4.41 -13.16
C ALA A 492 3.04 3.11 -12.51
N VAL A 493 3.55 3.21 -11.27
CA VAL A 493 3.98 2.07 -10.46
C VAL A 493 2.77 1.19 -10.09
N ALA A 494 1.65 1.81 -9.72
CA ALA A 494 0.42 1.11 -9.36
C ALA A 494 -0.09 0.22 -10.51
N GLU A 495 -0.12 0.75 -11.74
CA GLU A 495 -0.51 -0.02 -12.91
C GLU A 495 0.48 -1.13 -13.19
N ARG A 496 1.79 -0.87 -13.04
CA ARG A 496 2.77 -1.91 -13.28
C ARG A 496 2.64 -3.08 -12.30
N LEU A 497 2.27 -2.79 -11.05
CA LEU A 497 2.08 -3.81 -10.03
C LEU A 497 0.70 -4.50 -10.08
N TRP A 498 -0.28 -3.89 -10.76
CA TRP A 498 -1.63 -4.44 -10.93
C TRP A 498 -1.82 -5.18 -12.26
N SER A 499 -1.60 -4.51 -13.38
CA SER A 499 -2.02 -4.95 -14.71
C SER A 499 -1.16 -6.07 -15.28
N ASN A 500 -1.67 -6.73 -16.31
CA ASN A 500 -0.97 -7.80 -17.01
C ASN A 500 0.43 -7.36 -17.49
N LYS A 501 1.39 -8.29 -17.53
CA LYS A 501 2.75 -8.03 -18.02
C LYS A 501 2.77 -7.34 -19.39
N VAL A 502 1.85 -7.68 -20.30
CA VAL A 502 1.81 -7.18 -21.68
C VAL A 502 1.27 -5.75 -21.84
N VAL A 503 0.67 -5.17 -20.79
CA VAL A 503 0.19 -3.79 -20.80
C VAL A 503 1.39 -2.88 -20.51
N THR A 504 2.04 -2.43 -21.58
CA THR A 504 3.29 -1.64 -21.49
C THR A 504 3.38 -0.51 -22.52
N ASP A 505 2.34 -0.30 -23.33
CA ASP A 505 2.32 0.77 -24.35
C ASP A 505 2.18 2.15 -23.68
N PRO A 506 3.20 3.03 -23.75
CA PRO A 506 3.17 4.35 -23.12
C PRO A 506 2.13 5.29 -23.75
N ASP A 507 1.88 5.21 -25.06
CA ASP A 507 0.90 6.08 -25.72
C ASP A 507 -0.53 5.74 -25.28
N PHE A 508 -0.80 4.44 -25.11
CA PHE A 508 -2.04 3.96 -24.53
C PHE A 508 -2.16 4.34 -23.05
N ALA A 509 -1.08 4.21 -22.28
CA ALA A 509 -1.05 4.59 -20.87
C ALA A 509 -1.27 6.09 -20.67
N PHE A 510 -0.60 6.95 -21.45
CA PHE A 510 -0.70 8.40 -21.36
C PHE A 510 -2.14 8.89 -21.50
N LYS A 511 -2.88 8.37 -22.50
CA LYS A 511 -4.29 8.73 -22.73
C LYS A 511 -5.17 8.44 -21.51
N ARG A 512 -4.92 7.30 -20.84
CA ARG A 512 -5.67 6.86 -19.66
C ARG A 512 -5.25 7.62 -18.42
N LEU A 513 -3.95 7.72 -18.16
CA LEU A 513 -3.40 8.40 -16.99
C LEU A 513 -3.75 9.90 -17.01
N ALA A 514 -3.77 10.53 -18.18
CA ALA A 514 -4.20 11.93 -18.32
C ALA A 514 -5.68 12.10 -17.94
N HIS A 515 -6.56 11.20 -18.37
CA HIS A 515 -7.95 11.21 -17.97
C HIS A 515 -8.12 10.93 -16.47
N PHE A 516 -7.43 9.91 -15.96
CA PHE A 516 -7.46 9.55 -14.54
C PHE A 516 -6.92 10.68 -13.66
N ARG A 517 -5.92 11.44 -14.13
CA ARG A 517 -5.44 12.66 -13.45
C ARG A 517 -6.56 13.69 -13.30
N CYS A 518 -7.38 13.91 -14.32
CA CYS A 518 -8.54 14.81 -14.20
C CYS A 518 -9.59 14.28 -13.22
N GLU A 519 -9.79 12.97 -13.18
CA GLU A 519 -10.66 12.33 -12.18
C GLU A 519 -10.11 12.51 -10.76
N LEU A 520 -8.80 12.41 -10.56
CA LEU A 520 -8.15 12.72 -9.28
C LEU A 520 -8.41 14.17 -8.85
N LEU A 521 -8.28 15.14 -9.76
CA LEU A 521 -8.59 16.54 -9.46
C LEU A 521 -10.05 16.71 -9.02
N ARG A 522 -10.99 16.08 -9.73
CA ARG A 522 -12.42 16.11 -9.41
C ARG A 522 -12.72 15.54 -8.02
N ARG A 523 -11.90 14.59 -7.56
CA ARG A 523 -11.96 14.00 -6.21
C ARG A 523 -11.20 14.79 -5.15
N GLY A 524 -10.68 15.98 -5.48
CA GLY A 524 -9.94 16.84 -4.56
C GLY A 524 -8.46 16.51 -4.41
N VAL A 525 -7.90 15.59 -5.20
CA VAL A 525 -6.48 15.24 -5.16
C VAL A 525 -5.71 16.20 -6.08
N GLN A 526 -4.80 16.99 -5.53
CA GLN A 526 -3.97 17.96 -6.25
C GLN A 526 -2.87 17.31 -7.11
N ALA A 527 -3.26 16.45 -8.05
CA ALA A 527 -2.33 15.73 -8.94
C ALA A 527 -1.73 16.66 -10.01
N GLN A 528 -0.40 16.61 -10.18
CA GLN A 528 0.31 17.42 -11.17
C GLN A 528 -0.06 17.01 -12.61
N PRO A 529 0.07 17.91 -13.61
CA PRO A 529 -0.13 17.54 -15.01
C PRO A 529 0.98 16.60 -15.51
N LEU A 530 0.65 15.74 -16.48
CA LEU A 530 1.63 14.88 -17.19
C LEU A 530 2.32 15.60 -18.35
N SER A 531 1.59 16.50 -19.02
CA SER A 531 2.00 17.25 -20.21
C SER A 531 1.04 18.44 -20.40
N VAL A 532 1.20 19.17 -21.50
CA VAL A 532 0.30 20.26 -21.91
C VAL A 532 -1.11 19.71 -22.16
N GLY A 533 -2.11 20.35 -21.56
CA GLY A 533 -3.52 19.96 -21.68
C GLY A 533 -4.39 20.75 -20.71
N TYR A 534 -5.63 20.29 -20.54
CA TYR A 534 -6.61 20.85 -19.58
C TYR A 534 -7.52 19.74 -19.05
N CYS A 535 -8.18 20.00 -17.92
CA CYS A 535 -9.30 19.21 -17.43
C CYS A 535 -10.58 20.04 -17.53
N GLU A 536 -11.73 19.42 -17.82
CA GLU A 536 -13.01 20.18 -17.89
C GLU A 536 -13.32 20.90 -16.57
N GLN A 537 -12.95 20.27 -15.45
CA GLN A 537 -12.93 20.87 -14.13
C GLN A 537 -11.46 20.97 -13.68
N GLU A 538 -10.95 22.20 -13.63
CA GLU A 538 -9.62 22.46 -13.07
C GLU A 538 -9.63 22.38 -11.54
N PHE A 539 -8.45 22.23 -10.94
CA PHE A 539 -8.32 22.16 -9.50
C PHE A 539 -8.60 23.54 -8.88
N GLU A 540 -9.67 23.63 -8.11
CA GLU A 540 -9.99 24.77 -7.27
C GLU A 540 -10.00 24.32 -5.80
N GLN A 541 -9.25 25.02 -4.95
CA GLN A 541 -9.21 24.72 -3.53
C GLN A 541 -10.52 25.22 -2.90
N ILE A 542 -11.44 24.30 -2.59
CA ILE A 542 -12.71 24.60 -1.94
C ILE A 542 -12.51 24.80 -0.44
#